data_AF-A0A935AE36-F1
#
_entry.id   AF-A0A935AE36-F1
#
_cell.length_a   1.000
_cell.length_b   1.000
_cell.length_c   1.000
_cell.angle_alpha   90.00
_cell.angle_beta   90.00
_cell.angle_gamma   90.00
#
_symmetry.space_group_name_H-M   'P 1'
#
loop_
_entity.id
_entity.type
_entity.pdbx_description
1 polymer ?
#
loop_
_entity_poly.entity_id
_entity_poly.type
_entity_poly.pdbx_seq_one_letter_code
_entity_poly.pdbx_strand_id
1 'polypeptide(L)'
;MSIDPGLTQRLARLIHDEQAGLKAFIALLQREEALLVEGQIDALTALAEEKTKLYRSLQRLSDDRTVMFARLGAKVSKDNIRIVLADSPDALAAWDVVVTLAADAKERNRINGQLITERLQNNQQALSTLLAAAEHPQIYGPDGQSRPTASSRHLGSV
;
A
#
# COMPACT_ATOMS: atom_id res chain seq x y z
N MET A 1 35.25 24.41 -0.13
CA MET A 1 34.22 24.64 0.90
C MET A 1 34.31 23.47 1.85
N SER A 2 34.95 23.65 3.01
CA SER A 2 35.12 22.55 3.97
C SER A 2 33.77 22.25 4.59
N ILE A 3 33.24 21.06 4.31
CA ILE A 3 32.00 20.58 4.91
C ILE A 3 32.31 20.28 6.37
N ASP A 4 31.48 20.78 7.29
CA ASP A 4 31.66 20.57 8.73
C ASP A 4 31.63 19.06 9.04
N PRO A 5 32.71 18.47 9.61
CA PRO A 5 32.74 17.06 9.98
C PRO A 5 31.58 16.65 10.90
N GLY A 6 31.13 17.57 11.76
CA GLY A 6 30.00 17.33 12.66
C GLY A 6 28.64 17.24 11.95
N LEU A 7 28.52 17.85 10.77
CA LEU A 7 27.36 17.71 9.91
C LEU A 7 27.41 16.38 9.14
N THR A 8 28.56 16.04 8.56
CA THR A 8 28.73 14.76 7.83
C THR A 8 28.41 13.57 8.73
N GLN A 9 28.86 13.59 9.99
CA GLN A 9 28.55 12.52 10.94
C GLN A 9 27.06 12.46 11.32
N ARG A 10 26.39 13.62 11.46
CA ARG A 10 24.94 13.66 11.70
C ARG A 10 24.14 13.15 10.51
N LEU A 11 24.54 13.53 9.29
CA LEU A 11 23.90 13.03 8.08
C LEU A 11 24.10 11.52 7.94
N ALA A 12 25.32 11.01 8.15
CA ALA A 12 25.60 9.58 8.12
C ALA A 12 24.69 8.80 9.08
N ARG A 13 24.56 9.26 10.33
CA ARG A 13 23.64 8.64 11.30
C ARG A 13 22.19 8.66 10.80
N LEU A 14 21.73 9.79 10.28
CA LEU A 14 20.38 9.90 9.73
C LEU A 14 20.15 8.91 8.58
N ILE A 15 21.12 8.73 7.68
CA ILE A 15 21.02 7.77 6.57
C ILE A 15 20.92 6.34 7.10
N HIS A 16 21.68 5.96 8.13
CA HIS A 16 21.54 4.63 8.73
C HIS A 16 20.18 4.43 9.39
N ASP A 17 19.64 5.45 10.07
CA ASP A 17 18.31 5.41 10.67
C ASP A 17 17.22 5.27 9.58
N GLU A 18 17.35 6.01 8.46
CA GLU A 18 16.46 5.87 7.29
C GLU A 18 16.54 4.47 6.67
N GLN A 19 17.75 3.91 6.56
CA GLN A 19 17.98 2.57 6.04
C GLN A 19 17.28 1.50 6.89
N ALA A 20 17.42 1.59 8.22
CA ALA A 20 16.76 0.68 9.15
C ALA A 20 15.23 0.81 9.09
N GLY A 21 14.72 2.05 9.07
CA GLY A 21 13.30 2.33 8.95
C GLY A 21 12.70 1.80 7.64
N LEU A 22 13.40 1.96 6.51
CA LEU A 22 12.95 1.48 5.20
C LEU A 22 12.93 -0.05 5.13
N LYS A 23 13.94 -0.73 5.69
CA LYS A 23 13.95 -2.20 5.79
C LYS A 23 12.75 -2.71 6.58
N ALA A 24 12.46 -2.10 7.72
CA ALA A 24 11.30 -2.44 8.53
C ALA A 24 9.99 -2.18 7.76
N PHE A 25 9.94 -1.09 6.97
CA PHE A 25 8.75 -0.73 6.21
C PHE A 25 8.49 -1.71 5.07
N ILE A 26 9.53 -2.14 4.36
CA ILE A 26 9.43 -3.19 3.32
C ILE A 26 8.95 -4.51 3.92
N ALA A 27 9.50 -4.93 5.07
CA ALA A 27 9.06 -6.14 5.75
C ALA A 27 7.57 -6.07 6.13
N LEU A 28 7.10 -4.88 6.55
CA LEU A 28 5.69 -4.66 6.84
C LEU A 28 4.82 -4.72 5.58
N LEU A 29 5.27 -4.15 4.45
CA LEU A 29 4.56 -4.24 3.17
C LEU A 29 4.49 -5.67 2.65
N GLN A 30 5.55 -6.47 2.83
CA GLN A 30 5.55 -7.90 2.51
C GLN A 30 4.53 -8.68 3.35
N ARG A 31 4.44 -8.36 4.64
CA ARG A 31 3.43 -8.96 5.52
C ARG A 31 2.01 -8.53 5.13
N GLU A 32 1.82 -7.27 4.74
CA GLU A 32 0.55 -6.76 4.23
C GLU A 32 0.13 -7.51 2.96
N GLU A 33 1.05 -7.69 2.02
CA GLU A 33 0.84 -8.45 0.78
C GLU A 33 0.38 -9.88 1.08
N ALA A 34 1.08 -10.59 1.97
CA ALA A 34 0.72 -11.94 2.37
C ALA A 34 -0.69 -12.02 3.00
N LEU A 35 -1.00 -11.11 3.93
CA LEU A 35 -2.32 -11.05 4.58
C LEU A 35 -3.45 -10.69 3.59
N LEU A 36 -3.17 -9.83 2.61
CA LEU A 36 -4.10 -9.50 1.52
C LEU A 36 -4.36 -10.70 0.61
N VAL A 37 -3.36 -11.54 0.36
CA VAL A 37 -3.50 -12.79 -0.40
C VAL A 37 -4.29 -13.83 0.40
N GLU A 38 -4.04 -13.96 1.70
CA GLU A 38 -4.75 -14.90 2.58
C GLU A 38 -6.17 -14.45 2.95
N GLY A 39 -6.49 -13.16 2.84
CA GLY A 39 -7.82 -12.61 3.14
C GLY A 39 -8.09 -12.37 4.63
N GLN A 40 -7.05 -12.22 5.46
CA GLN A 40 -7.19 -12.02 6.91
C GLN A 40 -7.44 -10.55 7.27
N ILE A 41 -8.70 -10.12 7.29
CA ILE A 41 -9.09 -8.70 7.47
C ILE A 41 -8.73 -8.16 8.86
N ASP A 42 -8.92 -8.95 9.92
CA ASP A 42 -8.65 -8.52 11.30
C ASP A 42 -7.16 -8.21 11.51
N ALA A 43 -6.27 -9.01 10.93
CA ALA A 43 -4.82 -8.82 10.98
C ALA A 43 -4.35 -7.59 10.18
N LEU A 44 -5.07 -7.19 9.13
CA LEU A 44 -4.75 -6.00 8.33
C LEU A 44 -4.97 -4.70 9.13
N THR A 45 -5.95 -4.67 10.04
CA THR A 45 -6.23 -3.47 10.85
C THR A 45 -5.07 -3.16 11.80
N ALA A 46 -4.57 -4.16 12.53
CA ALA A 46 -3.39 -4.00 13.40
C ALA A 46 -2.14 -3.60 12.59
N LEU A 47 -1.97 -4.19 11.40
CA LEU A 47 -0.86 -3.87 10.51
C LEU A 47 -0.92 -2.42 9.99
N ALA A 48 -2.11 -1.87 9.76
CA ALA A 48 -2.30 -0.49 9.30
C ALA A 48 -1.83 0.53 10.35
N GLU A 49 -2.02 0.24 11.64
CA GLU A 49 -1.53 1.09 12.73
C GLU A 49 0.01 1.08 12.79
N GLU A 50 0.63 -0.10 12.71
CA GLU A 50 2.09 -0.25 12.64
C GLU A 50 2.67 0.48 11.42
N LYS A 51 2.01 0.37 10.26
CA LYS A 51 2.39 1.04 9.01
C LYS A 51 2.35 2.54 9.15
N THR A 52 1.30 3.07 9.77
CA THR A 52 1.14 4.50 10.02
C THR A 52 2.23 5.03 10.96
N LYS A 53 2.56 4.29 12.02
CA LYS A 53 3.63 4.67 12.95
C LYS A 53 4.99 4.71 12.26
N LEU A 54 5.32 3.69 11.49
CA LEU A 54 6.60 3.60 10.79
C LEU A 54 6.72 4.65 9.67
N TYR A 55 5.65 4.88 8.92
CA TYR A 55 5.58 5.96 7.94
C TYR A 55 5.85 7.33 8.56
N ARG A 56 5.23 7.64 9.70
CA ARG A 56 5.50 8.90 10.42
C ARG A 56 6.96 9.01 10.87
N SER A 57 7.58 7.91 11.28
CA SER A 57 9.00 7.90 11.66
C SER A 57 9.89 8.21 10.46
N LEU A 58 9.64 7.58 9.31
CA LEU A 58 10.37 7.83 8.07
C LEU A 58 10.17 9.27 7.57
N GLN A 59 8.96 9.81 7.68
CA GLN A 59 8.68 11.19 7.32
C GLN A 59 9.51 12.17 8.16
N ARG A 60 9.59 11.96 9.48
CA ARG A 60 10.41 12.80 10.37
C ARG A 60 11.89 12.77 9.97
N LEU A 61 12.44 11.60 9.64
CA LEU A 61 13.83 11.49 9.19
C LEU A 61 14.06 12.27 7.87
N SER A 62 13.12 12.21 6.94
CA SER A 62 13.19 12.99 5.70
C SER A 62 13.08 14.49 5.93
N ASP A 63 12.24 14.91 6.88
CA ASP A 63 12.09 16.31 7.27
C ASP A 63 13.37 16.82 7.96
N ASP A 64 13.96 16.04 8.86
CA ASP A 64 15.23 16.34 9.52
C ASP A 64 16.37 16.49 8.49
N ARG A 65 16.42 15.60 7.49
CA ARG A 65 17.35 15.73 6.36
C ARG A 65 17.13 17.05 5.61
N THR A 66 15.87 17.40 5.35
CA THR A 66 15.52 18.65 4.66
C THR A 66 15.95 19.87 5.45
N VAL A 67 15.74 19.88 6.76
CA VAL A 67 16.19 20.96 7.67
C VAL A 67 17.72 21.06 7.69
N MET A 68 18.43 19.93 7.71
CA MET A 68 19.90 19.94 7.66
C MET A 68 20.44 20.58 6.37
N PHE A 69 19.87 20.24 5.21
CA PHE A 69 20.28 20.85 3.94
C PHE A 69 19.84 22.32 3.82
N ALA A 70 18.67 22.68 4.35
CA ALA A 70 18.21 24.07 4.39
C ALA A 70 19.19 24.96 5.16
N ARG A 71 19.76 24.48 6.27
CA ARG A 71 20.79 25.20 7.05
C ARG A 71 22.10 25.41 6.30
N LEU A 72 22.38 24.57 5.29
CA LEU A 72 23.53 24.72 4.39
C LEU A 72 23.24 25.66 3.21
N GLY A 73 22.01 26.16 3.08
CA GLY A 73 21.57 26.89 1.89
C GLY A 73 21.48 26.01 0.63
N ALA A 74 21.44 24.69 0.80
CA ALA A 74 21.40 23.72 -0.28
C ALA A 74 20.04 23.01 -0.33
N LYS A 75 19.62 22.59 -1.52
CA LYS A 75 18.47 21.69 -1.66
C LYS A 75 18.89 20.25 -1.37
N VAL A 76 17.97 19.44 -0.86
CA VAL A 76 18.19 17.98 -0.77
C VAL A 76 18.18 17.43 -2.20
N SER A 77 19.32 16.92 -2.65
CA SER A 77 19.46 16.19 -3.91
C SER A 77 20.39 15.00 -3.72
N LYS A 78 20.28 13.99 -4.59
CA LYS A 78 21.18 12.82 -4.57
C LYS A 78 22.65 13.25 -4.66
N ASP A 79 22.93 14.26 -5.49
CA ASP A 79 24.27 14.77 -5.70
C ASP A 79 24.79 15.51 -4.46
N ASN A 80 23.95 16.37 -3.85
CA ASN A 80 24.33 17.11 -2.65
C ASN A 80 24.57 16.18 -1.45
N ILE A 81 23.78 15.11 -1.32
CA ILE A 81 24.02 14.08 -0.29
C ILE A 81 25.35 13.37 -0.53
N ARG A 82 25.66 13.00 -1.77
CA ARG A 82 26.95 12.38 -2.11
C ARG A 82 28.13 13.30 -1.86
N ILE A 83 28.00 14.60 -2.14
CA ILE A 83 29.03 15.60 -1.86
C ILE A 83 29.29 15.70 -0.35
N VAL A 84 28.24 15.74 0.49
CA VAL A 84 28.39 15.84 1.96
C VAL A 84 28.96 14.56 2.58
N LEU A 85 28.66 13.41 1.98
CA LEU A 85 29.14 12.10 2.43
C LEU A 85 30.42 11.64 1.73
N ALA A 86 31.06 12.47 0.90
CA ALA A 86 32.22 12.07 0.10
C ALA A 86 33.36 11.46 0.93
N ASP A 87 33.56 12.00 2.14
CA ASP A 87 34.60 11.55 3.07
C ASP A 87 34.16 10.36 3.97
N SER A 88 32.96 9.81 3.75
CA SER A 88 32.40 8.67 4.49
C SER A 88 31.90 7.57 3.55
N PRO A 89 32.79 6.65 3.14
CA PRO A 89 32.42 5.55 2.22
C PRO A 89 31.29 4.65 2.74
N ASP A 90 31.25 4.41 4.06
CA ASP A 90 30.21 3.61 4.70
C ASP A 90 28.83 4.29 4.60
N ALA A 91 28.77 5.60 4.85
CA ALA A 91 27.53 6.37 4.73
C ALA A 91 27.06 6.49 3.27
N LEU A 92 27.99 6.59 2.31
CA LEU A 92 27.65 6.54 0.88
C LEU A 92 27.04 5.20 0.48
N ALA A 93 27.63 4.09 0.93
CA ALA A 93 27.07 2.76 0.67
C ALA A 93 25.68 2.61 1.31
N ALA A 94 25.49 3.09 2.55
CA ALA A 94 24.19 3.11 3.20
C ALA A 94 23.17 3.96 2.42
N TRP A 95 23.58 5.11 1.87
CA TRP A 95 22.73 5.97 1.05
C TRP A 95 22.28 5.29 -0.24
N ASP A 96 23.19 4.61 -0.94
CA ASP A 96 22.82 3.85 -2.14
C ASP A 96 21.80 2.75 -1.82
N VAL A 97 21.95 2.08 -0.66
CA VAL A 97 20.95 1.12 -0.18
C VAL A 97 19.62 1.81 0.14
N VAL A 98 19.61 2.98 0.78
CA VAL A 98 18.38 3.76 1.04
C VAL A 98 17.64 4.08 -0.26
N VAL A 99 18.36 4.51 -1.31
CA VAL A 99 17.76 4.81 -2.61
C VAL A 99 17.11 3.57 -3.23
N THR A 100 17.77 2.41 -3.16
CA THR A 100 17.21 1.15 -3.66
C THR A 100 16.00 0.70 -2.84
N LEU A 101 16.07 0.75 -1.51
CA LEU A 101 14.96 0.37 -0.63
C LEU A 101 13.74 1.29 -0.82
N ALA A 102 13.94 2.59 -1.02
CA ALA A 102 12.85 3.51 -1.29
C ALA A 102 12.11 3.18 -2.60
N ALA A 103 12.84 2.71 -3.62
CA ALA A 103 12.23 2.24 -4.87
C ALA A 103 11.41 0.95 -4.66
N ASP A 104 11.95 -0.03 -3.92
CA ASP A 104 11.24 -1.28 -3.59
C ASP A 104 9.98 -1.00 -2.76
N ALA A 105 10.10 -0.16 -1.72
CA ALA A 105 8.96 0.24 -0.90
C ALA A 105 7.84 0.90 -1.72
N LYS A 106 8.20 1.75 -2.69
CA LYS A 106 7.23 2.38 -3.60
C LYS A 106 6.51 1.36 -4.47
N GLU A 107 7.24 0.40 -5.02
CA GLU A 107 6.65 -0.63 -5.88
C GLU A 107 5.74 -1.58 -5.10
N ARG A 108 6.16 -2.01 -3.91
CA ARG A 108 5.32 -2.81 -3.01
C ARG A 108 4.06 -2.09 -2.56
N ASN A 109 4.16 -0.79 -2.26
CA ASN A 109 2.99 0.02 -1.93
C ASN A 109 2.00 0.07 -3.11
N ARG A 110 2.50 0.18 -4.34
CA ARG A 110 1.68 0.12 -5.57
C ARG A 110 0.97 -1.23 -5.70
N ILE A 111 1.68 -2.35 -5.51
CA ILE A 111 1.12 -3.71 -5.58
C ILE A 111 0.04 -3.91 -4.51
N ASN A 112 0.33 -3.56 -3.26
CA ASN A 112 -0.64 -3.68 -2.16
C ASN A 112 -1.89 -2.82 -2.42
N GLY A 113 -1.74 -1.62 -2.98
CA GLY A 113 -2.86 -0.77 -3.39
C GLY A 113 -3.73 -1.38 -4.48
N GLN A 114 -3.13 -2.10 -5.44
CA GLN A 114 -3.87 -2.83 -6.47
C GLN A 114 -4.66 -4.00 -5.85
N LEU A 115 -4.02 -4.82 -5.01
CA LEU A 115 -4.68 -5.94 -4.32
C LEU A 115 -5.88 -5.49 -3.48
N ILE A 116 -5.74 -4.37 -2.75
CA ILE A 116 -6.84 -3.78 -1.97
C ILE A 116 -8.01 -3.39 -2.89
N THR A 117 -7.70 -2.76 -4.03
CA THR A 117 -8.71 -2.31 -4.99
C THR A 117 -9.46 -3.48 -5.62
N GLU A 118 -8.75 -4.52 -6.04
CA GLU A 118 -9.33 -5.74 -6.63
C GLU A 118 -10.23 -6.47 -5.62
N ARG A 119 -9.79 -6.62 -4.37
CA ARG A 119 -10.60 -7.20 -3.30
C ARG A 119 -11.88 -6.41 -3.05
N LEU A 120 -11.81 -5.08 -3.05
CA LEU A 120 -12.97 -4.21 -2.86
C LEU A 120 -13.99 -4.40 -4.00
N GLN A 121 -13.53 -4.44 -5.26
CA GLN A 121 -14.39 -4.68 -6.42
C GLN A 121 -15.05 -6.06 -6.38
N ASN A 122 -14.28 -7.11 -6.07
CA ASN A 122 -14.81 -8.47 -5.94
C ASN A 122 -15.83 -8.58 -4.80
N ASN A 123 -15.60 -7.91 -3.66
CA ASN A 123 -16.55 -7.89 -2.55
C ASN A 123 -17.83 -7.14 -2.92
N GLN A 124 -17.74 -5.99 -3.60
CA GLN A 124 -18.90 -5.26 -4.10
C GLN A 124 -19.71 -6.08 -5.12
N GLN A 125 -19.05 -6.81 -6.02
CA GLN A 125 -19.71 -7.72 -6.97
C GLN A 125 -20.36 -8.92 -6.28
N ALA A 126 -19.69 -9.50 -5.28
CA ALA A 126 -20.25 -10.59 -4.49
C ALA A 126 -21.47 -10.10 -3.70
N LEU A 127 -21.39 -8.93 -3.06
CA LEU A 127 -22.52 -8.29 -2.38
C LEU A 127 -23.65 -7.97 -3.35
N SER A 128 -23.39 -7.41 -4.53
CA SER A 128 -24.44 -7.15 -5.52
C SER A 128 -25.08 -8.44 -6.03
N THR A 129 -24.30 -9.52 -6.19
CA THR A 129 -24.81 -10.83 -6.59
C THR A 129 -25.67 -11.45 -5.48
N LEU A 130 -25.24 -11.37 -4.23
CA LEU A 130 -26.00 -11.85 -3.08
C LEU A 130 -27.29 -11.03 -2.89
N LEU A 131 -27.23 -9.70 -3.04
CA LEU A 131 -28.39 -8.82 -2.98
C LEU A 131 -29.35 -9.09 -4.14
N ALA A 132 -28.87 -9.23 -5.38
CA ALA A 132 -29.70 -9.57 -6.53
C ALA A 132 -30.34 -10.97 -6.39
N ALA A 133 -29.65 -11.94 -5.80
CA ALA A 133 -30.19 -13.26 -5.50
C ALA A 133 -31.21 -13.23 -4.34
N ALA A 134 -31.07 -12.31 -3.39
CA ALA A 134 -32.04 -12.09 -2.31
C ALA A 134 -33.29 -11.32 -2.80
N GLU A 135 -33.13 -10.38 -3.75
CA GLU A 135 -34.21 -9.62 -4.37
C GLU A 135 -34.96 -10.43 -5.45
N HIS A 136 -34.31 -11.42 -6.06
CA HIS A 136 -34.94 -12.45 -6.88
C HIS A 136 -34.86 -13.82 -6.18
N PRO A 137 -35.72 -14.12 -5.18
CA PRO A 137 -35.87 -15.48 -4.73
C PRO A 137 -36.22 -16.31 -5.96
N GLN A 138 -35.36 -17.27 -6.33
CA GLN A 138 -35.71 -18.26 -7.35
C GLN A 138 -37.03 -18.89 -6.91
N ILE A 139 -38.11 -18.53 -7.62
CA ILE A 139 -39.42 -19.16 -7.50
C ILE A 139 -39.28 -20.54 -8.13
N TYR A 140 -38.56 -21.43 -7.47
CA TYR A 140 -38.60 -22.86 -7.71
C TYR A 140 -39.53 -23.43 -6.65
N GLY A 141 -40.82 -23.56 -7.02
CA GLY A 141 -41.76 -24.32 -6.22
C GLY A 141 -41.33 -25.80 -6.19
N PRO A 142 -41.42 -26.49 -5.04
CA PRO A 142 -40.98 -27.89 -4.90
C PRO A 142 -41.79 -28.93 -5.71
N ASP A 143 -42.76 -28.54 -6.54
CA ASP A 143 -43.66 -29.46 -7.25
C ASP A 143 -43.50 -29.53 -8.78
N GLY A 144 -42.41 -29.02 -9.35
CA GLY A 144 -41.92 -29.44 -10.68
C GLY A 144 -42.90 -29.46 -11.87
N GLN A 145 -44.02 -28.73 -11.85
CA GLN A 145 -44.98 -28.72 -12.96
C GLN A 145 -45.09 -27.36 -13.63
N SER A 146 -44.39 -27.22 -14.74
CA SER A 146 -44.74 -26.25 -15.78
C SER A 146 -45.96 -26.78 -16.52
N ARG A 147 -47.15 -26.23 -16.23
CA ARG A 147 -48.35 -26.55 -17.02
C ARG A 147 -48.51 -25.54 -18.16
N PRO A 148 -48.40 -25.95 -19.43
CA PRO A 148 -48.83 -25.10 -20.54
C PRO A 148 -50.35 -25.11 -20.55
N THR A 149 -51.00 -23.99 -20.24
CA THR A 149 -52.44 -23.85 -20.47
C THR A 149 -52.68 -23.61 -21.95
N ALA A 150 -52.68 -24.70 -22.71
CA ALA A 150 -53.45 -24.78 -23.95
C ALA A 150 -54.93 -25.01 -23.59
N SER A 151 -55.81 -24.11 -24.02
CA SER A 151 -57.23 -24.35 -24.35
C SER A 151 -57.86 -22.98 -24.64
N SER A 152 -57.81 -22.49 -25.87
CA SER A 152 -58.79 -22.72 -26.95
C SER A 152 -60.20 -22.17 -26.65
N ARG A 153 -60.55 -21.10 -27.40
CA ARG A 153 -61.85 -20.76 -28.06
C ARG A 153 -63.11 -20.77 -27.17
N HIS A 154 -64.03 -19.81 -27.21
CA HIS A 154 -64.90 -19.44 -28.33
C HIS A 154 -65.85 -18.30 -27.86
N LEU A 155 -66.17 -17.36 -28.77
CA LEU A 155 -67.48 -16.76 -29.10
C LEU A 155 -68.57 -16.70 -27.99
N GLY A 156 -69.34 -15.63 -27.80
CA GLY A 156 -69.75 -14.59 -28.72
C GLY A 156 -70.78 -13.64 -28.08
N SER A 157 -71.23 -12.72 -28.91
CA SER A 157 -72.11 -11.57 -28.66
C SER A 157 -73.62 -11.89 -28.52
N VAL A 158 -74.31 -10.92 -27.93
CA VAL A 158 -75.76 -10.63 -27.82
C VAL A 158 -76.49 -11.26 -26.63
#